data_AF-A0A5T8IZH4-F1
#
_entry.id   AF-A0A5T8IZH4-F1
#
_cell.length_a   1.000
_cell.length_b   1.000
_cell.length_c   1.000
_cell.angle_alpha   90.00
_cell.angle_beta   90.00
_cell.angle_gamma   90.00
#
_symmetry.space_group_name_H-M   'P 1'
#
loop_
_entity.id
_entity.type
_entity.pdbx_description
1 polymer ?
#
loop_
_entity_poly.entity_id
_entity_poly.type
_entity_poly.pdbx_seq_one_letter_code
_entity_poly.pdbx_strand_id
1 'polypeptide(L)'
;MEINDDFLDSGAKLLFSAFFIYRDASRFTKKDVDEFFISTMQKYDLSRSAWLFIISSIRYHLYSELRSVLFVIFSNLDSQIKKEMYKDKGHLMEIISYEFKKQRLFIKIPVLNRISEDYFNFIEHDIILSCDERYDRYNIIESYILDYMNYVNDLLLTVIYDFNNKRKRKRGAINNNVELKDKVFKIADLTVKKIPNLSNYRLAKAIQRHFSGNKKTVSYNTYLAWVKECRKEMGAEYESDDTYKKSFSLEGTEFFS
;
A
#
# COMPACT_ATOMS: atom_id res chain seq x y z
N MET A 1 -2.36 -13.68 22.52
CA MET A 1 -2.95 -14.65 21.58
C MET A 1 -1.84 -15.04 20.62
N GLU A 2 -1.39 -16.29 20.65
CA GLU A 2 -0.32 -16.76 19.76
C GLU A 2 -0.85 -16.85 18.33
N ILE A 3 -0.05 -16.38 17.37
CA ILE A 3 -0.33 -16.60 15.95
C ILE A 3 -0.06 -18.09 15.68
N ASN A 4 -1.07 -18.83 15.22
CA ASN A 4 -0.86 -20.20 14.74
C ASN A 4 -0.47 -20.20 13.25
N ASP A 5 -0.06 -21.37 12.76
CA ASP A 5 0.35 -21.58 11.37
C ASP A 5 -0.77 -21.29 10.33
N ASP A 6 -2.04 -21.16 10.74
CA ASP A 6 -3.21 -20.93 9.87
C ASP A 6 -3.51 -19.45 9.59
N PHE A 7 -2.69 -18.50 10.05
CA PHE A 7 -2.95 -17.08 9.78
C PHE A 7 -2.87 -16.73 8.28
N LEU A 8 -2.12 -17.53 7.51
CA LEU A 8 -2.00 -17.42 6.06
C LEU A 8 -2.97 -18.39 5.38
N ASP A 9 -4.26 -18.07 5.44
CA ASP A 9 -5.31 -18.85 4.79
C ASP A 9 -5.17 -18.87 3.25
N SER A 10 -6.01 -19.65 2.57
CA SER A 10 -5.99 -19.76 1.11
C SER A 10 -6.24 -18.42 0.41
N GLY A 11 -7.03 -17.52 1.00
CA GLY A 11 -7.30 -16.19 0.47
C GLY A 11 -6.08 -15.29 0.55
N ALA A 12 -5.40 -15.26 1.70
CA ALA A 12 -4.16 -14.54 1.91
C ALA A 12 -3.06 -15.05 0.98
N LYS A 13 -2.90 -16.39 0.87
CA LYS A 13 -1.96 -17.02 -0.07
C LYS A 13 -2.20 -16.58 -1.50
N LEU A 14 -3.46 -16.61 -1.96
CA LEU A 14 -3.82 -16.17 -3.30
C LEU A 14 -3.56 -14.67 -3.51
N LEU A 15 -3.88 -13.84 -2.51
CA LEU A 15 -3.62 -12.40 -2.55
C LEU A 15 -2.12 -12.11 -2.73
N PHE A 16 -1.26 -12.77 -1.94
CA PHE A 16 0.18 -12.57 -2.04
C PHE A 16 0.75 -13.13 -3.35
N SER A 17 0.29 -14.29 -3.83
CA SER A 17 0.68 -14.83 -5.15
C SER A 17 0.22 -13.91 -6.30
N ALA A 18 -0.98 -13.34 -6.22
CA ALA A 18 -1.48 -12.38 -7.21
C ALA A 18 -0.71 -11.05 -7.14
N PHE A 19 -0.43 -10.54 -5.95
CA PHE A 19 0.41 -9.37 -5.79
C PHE A 19 1.82 -9.59 -6.38
N PHE A 20 2.36 -10.81 -6.25
CA PHE A 20 3.62 -11.21 -6.88
C PHE A 20 3.55 -11.18 -8.42
N ILE A 21 2.58 -11.86 -9.05
CA ILE A 21 2.45 -11.98 -10.51
C ILE A 21 2.07 -10.64 -11.17
N TYR A 22 1.27 -9.82 -10.50
CA TYR A 22 0.66 -8.60 -11.06
C TYR A 22 1.23 -7.30 -10.48
N ARG A 23 2.42 -7.36 -9.85
CA ARG A 23 3.02 -6.23 -9.11
C ARG A 23 3.07 -4.90 -9.89
N ASP A 24 3.31 -4.98 -11.20
CA ASP A 24 3.48 -3.81 -12.07
C ASP A 24 2.17 -3.39 -12.76
N ALA A 25 1.10 -4.17 -12.61
CA ALA A 25 -0.13 -4.05 -13.40
C ALA A 25 -1.34 -3.50 -12.63
N SER A 26 -1.31 -3.42 -11.29
CA SER A 26 -2.51 -3.04 -10.53
C SER A 26 -2.21 -2.27 -9.23
N ARG A 27 -2.91 -1.15 -9.03
CA ARG A 27 -2.97 -0.45 -7.72
C ARG A 27 -3.89 -1.16 -6.71
N PHE A 28 -4.79 -2.04 -7.18
CA PHE A 28 -5.79 -2.71 -6.37
C PHE A 28 -5.16 -3.79 -5.48
N THR A 29 -4.25 -4.59 -6.03
CA THR A 29 -3.50 -5.63 -5.30
C THR A 29 -2.68 -5.06 -4.13
N LYS A 30 -2.10 -3.85 -4.26
CA LYS A 30 -1.42 -3.19 -3.13
C LYS A 30 -2.38 -2.80 -2.01
N LYS A 31 -3.54 -2.22 -2.35
CA LYS A 31 -4.55 -1.80 -1.36
C LYS A 31 -5.04 -2.99 -0.53
N ASP A 32 -5.27 -4.12 -1.18
CA ASP A 32 -5.76 -5.34 -0.52
C ASP A 32 -4.69 -5.94 0.39
N VAL A 33 -3.41 -5.91 -0.01
CA VAL A 33 -2.27 -6.28 0.86
C VAL A 33 -2.15 -5.34 2.07
N ASP A 34 -2.30 -4.04 1.88
CA ASP A 34 -2.29 -3.06 2.97
C ASP A 34 -3.45 -3.34 3.97
N GLU A 35 -4.65 -3.66 3.47
CA GLU A 35 -5.82 -4.00 4.28
C GLU A 35 -5.64 -5.32 5.05
N PHE A 36 -5.03 -6.33 4.44
CA PHE A 36 -4.65 -7.57 5.13
C PHE A 36 -3.74 -7.29 6.33
N PHE A 37 -2.70 -6.47 6.17
CA PHE A 37 -1.82 -6.13 7.28
C PHE A 37 -2.53 -5.28 8.33
N ILE A 38 -3.33 -4.29 7.94
CA ILE A 38 -4.09 -3.45 8.87
C ILE A 38 -5.05 -4.29 9.71
N SER A 39 -5.81 -5.19 9.09
CA SER A 39 -6.75 -6.06 9.81
C SER A 39 -6.02 -7.01 10.76
N THR A 40 -4.89 -7.58 10.33
CA THR A 40 -4.03 -8.42 11.17
C THR A 40 -3.51 -7.65 12.39
N MET A 41 -3.06 -6.40 12.20
CA MET A 41 -2.61 -5.50 13.27
C MET A 41 -3.71 -5.06 14.24
N GLN A 42 -4.94 -4.98 13.78
CA GLN A 42 -6.08 -4.61 14.62
C GLN A 42 -6.59 -5.80 15.42
N LYS A 43 -6.54 -7.01 14.83
CA LYS A 43 -7.01 -8.25 15.43
C LYS A 43 -6.05 -8.76 16.52
N TYR A 44 -4.74 -8.59 16.32
CA TYR A 44 -3.73 -9.11 17.22
C TYR A 44 -2.89 -7.98 17.83
N ASP A 45 -2.67 -8.02 19.14
CA ASP A 45 -1.62 -7.19 19.76
C ASP A 45 -0.27 -7.88 19.53
N LEU A 46 0.36 -7.51 18.41
CA LEU A 46 1.52 -8.22 17.86
C LEU A 46 2.82 -7.78 18.52
N SER A 47 3.47 -8.72 19.21
CA SER A 47 4.87 -8.55 19.61
C SER A 47 5.79 -8.49 18.38
N ARG A 48 7.03 -8.00 18.57
CA ARG A 48 8.04 -7.99 17.51
C ARG A 48 8.31 -9.39 16.94
N SER A 49 8.31 -10.43 17.78
CA SER A 49 8.52 -11.81 17.34
C SER A 49 7.36 -12.34 16.50
N ALA A 50 6.12 -12.02 16.88
CA ALA A 50 4.93 -12.39 16.11
C ALA A 50 4.93 -11.76 14.71
N TRP A 51 5.42 -10.52 14.61
CA TRP A 51 5.64 -9.86 13.32
C TRP A 51 6.68 -10.56 12.45
N LEU A 52 7.85 -10.86 13.01
CA LEU A 52 8.90 -11.56 12.26
C LEU A 52 8.41 -12.93 11.77
N PHE A 53 7.57 -13.59 12.56
CA PHE A 53 6.93 -14.84 12.17
C PHE A 53 5.98 -14.65 10.97
N ILE A 54 5.04 -13.69 11.02
CA ILE A 54 4.13 -13.38 9.90
C ILE A 54 4.91 -13.15 8.60
N ILE A 55 5.93 -12.30 8.69
CA ILE A 55 6.77 -11.95 7.55
C ILE A 55 7.46 -13.21 7.02
N SER A 56 8.06 -14.02 7.89
CA SER A 56 8.75 -15.24 7.49
C SER A 56 7.83 -16.25 6.81
N SER A 57 6.58 -16.40 7.27
CA SER A 57 5.61 -17.31 6.66
C SER A 57 5.15 -16.83 5.28
N ILE A 58 4.92 -15.53 5.11
CA ILE A 58 4.63 -14.93 3.79
C ILE A 58 5.81 -15.15 2.84
N ARG A 59 7.04 -14.91 3.32
CA ARG A 59 8.26 -15.14 2.54
C ARG A 59 8.38 -16.61 2.11
N TYR A 60 8.13 -17.54 3.03
CA TYR A 60 8.21 -18.97 2.73
C TYR A 60 7.19 -19.41 1.67
N HIS A 61 5.94 -18.93 1.76
CA HIS A 61 4.90 -19.20 0.76
C HIS A 61 5.32 -18.72 -0.63
N LEU A 62 5.75 -17.46 -0.73
CA LEU A 62 6.12 -16.85 -2.01
C LEU A 62 7.38 -17.47 -2.61
N TYR A 63 8.32 -17.91 -1.76
CA TYR A 63 9.45 -18.72 -2.18
C TYR A 63 9.00 -20.01 -2.87
N SER A 64 8.07 -20.74 -2.24
CA SER A 64 7.57 -22.02 -2.75
C SER A 64 6.82 -21.85 -4.09
N GLU A 65 6.00 -20.80 -4.19
CA GLU A 65 5.25 -20.47 -5.41
C GLU A 65 6.19 -20.14 -6.56
N LEU A 66 7.16 -19.25 -6.34
CA LEU A 66 8.13 -18.86 -7.37
C LEU A 66 8.98 -20.04 -7.82
N ARG A 67 9.43 -20.88 -6.88
CA ARG A 67 10.14 -22.13 -7.20
C ARG A 67 9.30 -23.04 -8.11
N SER A 68 8.01 -23.16 -7.83
CA SER A 68 7.09 -23.99 -8.63
C SER A 68 6.90 -23.44 -10.04
N VAL A 69 6.73 -22.13 -10.19
CA VAL A 69 6.62 -21.47 -11.51
C VAL A 69 7.89 -21.66 -12.33
N LEU A 70 9.07 -21.46 -11.71
CA LEU A 70 10.35 -21.61 -12.38
C LEU A 70 10.60 -23.07 -12.80
N PHE A 71 10.19 -24.04 -11.98
CA PHE A 71 10.25 -25.46 -12.35
C PHE A 71 9.46 -25.75 -13.64
N VAL A 72 8.26 -25.18 -13.78
CA VAL A 72 7.44 -25.32 -15.00
C VAL A 72 8.13 -24.68 -16.21
N ILE A 73 8.66 -23.47 -16.06
CA ILE A 73 9.39 -22.77 -17.14
C ILE A 73 10.56 -23.64 -17.64
N PHE A 74 11.39 -24.11 -16.71
CA PHE A 74 12.56 -24.88 -17.08
C PHE A 74 12.19 -26.24 -17.67
N SER A 75 11.14 -26.90 -17.18
CA SER A 75 10.64 -28.14 -17.77
C SER A 75 10.20 -27.95 -19.23
N ASN A 76 9.52 -26.84 -19.53
CA ASN A 76 9.11 -26.49 -20.89
C ASN A 76 10.34 -26.21 -21.79
N LEU A 77 11.29 -25.43 -21.30
CA LEU A 77 12.53 -25.12 -22.02
C LEU A 77 13.34 -26.38 -22.31
N ASP A 78 13.51 -27.25 -21.31
CA ASP A 78 14.22 -28.52 -21.45
C ASP A 78 13.54 -29.40 -22.52
N SER A 79 12.21 -29.45 -22.55
CA SER A 79 11.47 -30.20 -23.57
C SER A 79 11.62 -29.59 -24.96
N GLN A 80 11.46 -28.27 -25.11
CA GLN A 80 11.50 -27.57 -26.39
C GLN A 80 12.92 -27.59 -26.99
N ILE A 81 13.94 -27.32 -26.18
CA ILE A 81 15.32 -27.19 -26.64
C ILE A 81 15.91 -28.55 -27.02
N LYS A 82 15.61 -29.62 -26.26
CA LYS A 82 16.00 -30.99 -26.64
C LYS A 82 15.39 -31.45 -27.96
N LYS A 83 14.21 -30.93 -28.32
CA LYS A 83 13.51 -31.30 -29.56
C LYS A 83 14.02 -30.52 -30.77
N GLU A 84 14.23 -29.22 -30.61
CA GLU A 84 14.48 -28.31 -31.73
C GLU A 84 15.98 -27.97 -31.92
N MET A 85 16.81 -28.20 -30.89
CA MET A 85 18.28 -28.05 -30.94
C MET A 85 18.73 -26.70 -31.54
N TYR A 86 18.22 -25.58 -31.01
CA TYR A 86 18.53 -24.23 -31.50
C TYR A 86 20.02 -23.90 -31.42
N LYS A 87 20.67 -23.74 -32.58
CA LYS A 87 22.10 -23.41 -32.70
C LYS A 87 22.42 -21.91 -32.75
N ASP A 88 21.41 -21.07 -32.60
CA ASP A 88 21.59 -19.61 -32.53
C ASP A 88 21.30 -19.13 -31.12
N LYS A 89 22.29 -18.47 -30.52
CA LYS A 89 22.19 -17.96 -29.14
C LYS A 89 21.15 -16.85 -29.02
N GLY A 90 20.95 -16.03 -30.07
CA GLY A 90 19.90 -15.00 -30.09
C GLY A 90 18.51 -15.61 -30.01
N HIS A 91 18.25 -16.65 -30.79
CA HIS A 91 17.01 -17.40 -30.79
C HIS A 91 16.77 -18.09 -29.43
N LEU A 92 17.80 -18.70 -28.83
CA LEU A 92 17.70 -19.26 -27.48
C LEU A 92 17.27 -18.20 -26.45
N MET A 93 17.88 -17.01 -26.51
CA MET A 93 17.50 -15.90 -25.63
C MET A 93 16.04 -15.48 -25.83
N GLU A 94 15.54 -15.45 -27.06
CA GLU A 94 14.15 -15.12 -27.36
C GLU A 94 13.18 -16.16 -26.76
N ILE A 95 13.48 -17.46 -26.91
CA ILE A 95 12.66 -18.55 -26.37
C ILE A 95 12.64 -18.53 -24.85
N ILE A 96 13.81 -18.41 -24.21
CA ILE A 96 13.92 -18.33 -22.75
C ILE A 96 13.16 -17.10 -22.25
N SER A 97 13.36 -15.94 -22.87
CA SER A 97 12.62 -14.72 -22.51
C SER A 97 11.11 -14.91 -22.66
N TYR A 98 10.67 -15.60 -23.72
CA TYR A 98 9.27 -15.87 -23.98
C TYR A 98 8.62 -16.78 -22.92
N GLU A 99 9.28 -17.87 -22.52
CA GLU A 99 8.76 -18.75 -21.46
C GLU A 99 8.62 -18.02 -20.11
N PHE A 100 9.59 -17.19 -19.74
CA PHE A 100 9.48 -16.33 -18.56
C PHE A 100 8.31 -15.35 -18.68
N LYS A 101 8.15 -14.69 -19.84
CA LYS A 101 7.06 -13.75 -20.10
C LYS A 101 5.68 -14.40 -20.05
N LYS A 102 5.52 -15.66 -20.49
CA LYS A 102 4.23 -16.39 -20.36
C LYS A 102 3.76 -16.46 -18.91
N GLN A 103 4.70 -16.63 -17.98
CA GLN A 103 4.45 -16.64 -16.54
C GLN A 103 4.50 -15.24 -15.91
N ARG A 104 4.55 -14.19 -16.74
CA ARG A 104 4.66 -12.78 -16.33
C ARG A 104 5.90 -12.48 -15.47
N LEU A 105 6.94 -13.29 -15.62
CA LEU A 105 8.23 -13.06 -15.00
C LEU A 105 9.12 -12.26 -15.96
N PHE A 106 9.75 -11.22 -15.45
CA PHE A 106 10.78 -10.50 -16.17
C PHE A 106 12.14 -11.09 -15.82
N ILE A 107 12.90 -11.57 -16.80
CA ILE A 107 14.26 -12.08 -16.62
C ILE A 107 15.31 -11.00 -16.91
N LYS A 108 16.27 -10.78 -16.00
CA LYS A 108 17.37 -9.82 -16.17
C LYS A 108 18.33 -10.32 -17.26
N ILE A 109 18.85 -9.40 -18.08
CA ILE A 109 19.74 -9.74 -19.20
C ILE A 109 20.95 -10.61 -18.79
N PRO A 110 21.68 -10.33 -17.70
CA PRO A 110 22.82 -11.17 -17.30
C PRO A 110 22.42 -12.62 -17.00
N VAL A 111 21.23 -12.79 -16.40
CA VAL A 111 20.67 -14.11 -16.11
C VAL A 111 20.27 -14.82 -17.41
N LEU A 112 19.58 -14.11 -18.30
CA LEU A 112 19.18 -14.63 -19.61
C LEU A 112 20.39 -15.11 -20.42
N ASN A 113 21.47 -14.32 -20.44
CA ASN A 113 22.71 -14.67 -21.12
C ASN A 113 23.32 -15.96 -20.56
N ARG A 114 23.33 -16.12 -19.23
CA ARG A 114 23.86 -17.32 -18.57
C ARG A 114 23.05 -18.57 -18.94
N ILE A 115 21.71 -18.53 -18.80
CA ILE A 115 20.86 -19.67 -19.17
C ILE A 115 21.02 -20.03 -20.66
N SER A 116 21.13 -19.01 -21.52
CA SER A 116 21.28 -19.23 -22.96
C SER A 116 22.62 -19.87 -23.31
N GLU A 117 23.70 -19.47 -22.62
CA GLU A 117 25.02 -20.10 -22.74
C GLU A 117 24.98 -21.57 -22.33
N ASP A 118 24.29 -21.88 -21.22
CA ASP A 118 24.16 -23.25 -20.71
C ASP A 118 23.46 -24.16 -21.74
N TYR A 119 22.34 -23.71 -22.31
CA TYR A 119 21.64 -24.47 -23.36
C TYR A 119 22.43 -24.55 -24.67
N PHE A 120 23.11 -23.48 -25.06
CA PHE A 120 23.95 -23.49 -26.26
C PHE A 120 25.08 -24.53 -26.14
N ASN A 121 25.76 -24.57 -24.99
CA ASN A 121 26.81 -25.54 -24.71
C ASN A 121 26.28 -26.98 -24.66
N PHE A 122 25.07 -27.20 -24.12
CA PHE A 122 24.40 -28.50 -24.18
C PHE A 122 24.20 -28.96 -25.64
N ILE A 123 23.73 -28.08 -26.52
CA ILE A 123 23.44 -28.40 -27.94
C ILE A 123 24.72 -28.62 -28.75
N GLU A 124 25.71 -27.74 -28.59
CA GLU A 124 26.92 -27.75 -29.43
C GLU A 124 27.97 -28.77 -29.01
N HIS A 125 28.03 -29.12 -27.73
CA HIS A 125 29.10 -29.97 -27.20
C HIS A 125 28.60 -31.30 -26.62
N ASP A 126 27.29 -31.58 -26.72
CA ASP A 126 26.63 -32.72 -26.06
C ASP A 126 27.04 -32.84 -24.59
N ILE A 127 27.35 -31.69 -23.97
CA ILE A 127 27.64 -31.60 -22.55
C ILE A 127 26.30 -31.86 -21.90
N ILE A 128 26.07 -33.11 -21.49
CA ILE A 128 25.04 -33.42 -20.51
C ILE A 128 25.25 -32.40 -19.41
N LEU A 129 24.27 -31.52 -19.21
CA LEU A 129 24.18 -30.63 -18.05
C LEU A 129 24.10 -31.55 -16.83
N SER A 130 25.25 -32.08 -16.45
CA SER A 130 25.44 -33.11 -15.45
C SER A 130 25.70 -32.40 -14.14
N CYS A 131 24.71 -31.69 -13.66
CA CYS A 131 24.73 -31.12 -12.32
C CYS A 131 23.28 -31.02 -11.89
N ASP A 132 22.96 -31.76 -10.82
CA ASP A 132 21.75 -31.67 -10.02
C ASP A 132 20.98 -30.37 -10.31
N GLU A 133 19.76 -30.49 -10.89
CA GLU A 133 18.88 -29.42 -11.45
C GLU A 133 18.64 -28.21 -10.52
N ARG A 134 19.22 -28.25 -9.32
CA ARG A 134 19.01 -27.47 -8.12
C ARG A 134 20.13 -26.50 -7.75
N TYR A 135 21.29 -26.42 -8.42
CA TYR A 135 22.38 -25.52 -7.93
C TYR A 135 22.54 -24.19 -8.72
N ASP A 136 22.60 -24.21 -10.05
CA ASP A 136 22.80 -22.97 -10.82
C ASP A 136 21.51 -22.22 -11.14
N ARG A 137 20.43 -22.94 -11.44
CA ARG A 137 19.06 -22.37 -11.51
C ARG A 137 18.63 -21.80 -10.16
N TYR A 138 19.15 -22.35 -9.06
CA TYR A 138 18.87 -21.91 -7.70
C TYR A 138 19.43 -20.52 -7.39
N ASN A 139 20.59 -20.14 -7.94
CA ASN A 139 21.11 -18.78 -7.78
C ASN A 139 20.22 -17.73 -8.48
N ILE A 140 19.63 -18.11 -9.62
CA ILE A 140 18.68 -17.28 -10.37
C ILE A 140 17.39 -17.14 -9.56
N ILE A 141 16.86 -18.27 -9.08
CA ILE A 141 15.70 -18.33 -8.18
C ILE A 141 15.96 -17.47 -6.94
N GLU A 142 17.10 -17.64 -6.26
CA GLU A 142 17.45 -16.91 -5.05
C GLU A 142 17.62 -15.41 -5.27
N SER A 143 18.28 -14.97 -6.34
CA SER A 143 18.42 -13.52 -6.61
C SER A 143 17.06 -12.85 -6.82
N TYR A 144 16.16 -13.50 -7.56
CA TYR A 144 14.79 -13.01 -7.75
C TYR A 144 13.99 -12.98 -6.46
N ILE A 145 14.13 -14.04 -5.67
CA ILE A 145 13.50 -14.16 -4.35
C ILE A 145 14.03 -13.07 -3.42
N LEU A 146 15.34 -12.87 -3.33
CA LEU A 146 15.97 -11.88 -2.45
C LEU A 146 15.52 -10.46 -2.77
N ASP A 147 15.55 -10.06 -4.04
CA ASP A 147 15.08 -8.73 -4.47
C ASP A 147 13.60 -8.51 -4.07
N TYR A 148 12.79 -9.56 -4.22
CA TYR A 148 11.38 -9.51 -3.84
C TYR A 148 11.18 -9.49 -2.32
N MET A 149 11.95 -10.28 -1.57
CA MET A 149 11.88 -10.27 -0.11
C MET A 149 12.31 -8.91 0.46
N ASN A 150 13.27 -8.24 -0.18
CA ASN A 150 13.64 -6.87 0.17
C ASN A 150 12.47 -5.90 -0.08
N TYR A 151 11.82 -5.98 -1.24
CA TYR A 151 10.63 -5.17 -1.53
C TYR A 151 9.47 -5.42 -0.56
N VAL A 152 9.18 -6.69 -0.24
CA VAL A 152 8.15 -7.07 0.73
C VAL A 152 8.52 -6.54 2.11
N ASN A 153 9.78 -6.65 2.53
CA ASN A 153 10.26 -6.07 3.79
C ASN A 153 10.06 -4.55 3.81
N ASP A 154 10.38 -3.83 2.73
CA ASP A 154 10.19 -2.38 2.65
C ASP A 154 8.71 -1.99 2.72
N LEU A 155 7.84 -2.73 2.02
CA LEU A 155 6.38 -2.55 2.08
C LEU A 155 5.86 -2.78 3.51
N LEU A 156 6.28 -3.88 4.13
CA LEU A 156 5.92 -4.25 5.50
C LEU A 156 6.36 -3.21 6.53
N LEU A 157 7.60 -2.74 6.43
CA LEU A 157 8.13 -1.70 7.29
C LEU A 157 7.38 -0.38 7.10
N THR A 158 7.00 -0.05 5.85
CA THR A 158 6.18 1.13 5.54
C THR A 158 4.80 1.02 6.17
N VAL A 159 4.13 -0.12 6.06
CA VAL A 159 2.80 -0.35 6.66
C VAL A 159 2.87 -0.27 8.18
N ILE A 160 3.90 -0.86 8.81
CA ILE A 160 4.12 -0.78 10.26
C ILE A 160 4.39 0.67 10.68
N TYR A 161 5.25 1.39 9.95
CA TYR A 161 5.56 2.80 10.20
C TYR A 161 4.29 3.65 10.10
N ASP A 162 3.53 3.50 9.02
CA ASP A 162 2.29 4.25 8.79
C ASP A 162 1.23 3.92 9.82
N PHE A 163 1.09 2.67 10.23
CA PHE A 163 0.16 2.27 11.29
C PHE A 163 0.57 2.86 12.64
N ASN A 164 1.85 2.75 13.02
CA ASN A 164 2.37 3.33 14.26
C ASN A 164 2.27 4.86 14.26
N ASN A 165 2.48 5.51 13.12
CA ASN A 165 2.35 6.96 13.01
C ASN A 165 0.90 7.42 12.86
N LYS A 166 -0.01 6.61 12.29
CA LYS A 166 -1.47 6.84 12.36
C LYS A 166 -1.98 6.66 13.80
N ARG A 167 -1.46 5.70 14.57
CA ARG A 167 -1.67 5.59 16.03
C ARG A 167 -1.16 6.83 16.77
N LYS A 168 0.04 7.35 16.42
CA LYS A 168 0.54 8.63 16.97
C LYS A 168 -0.28 9.85 16.53
N ARG A 169 -0.85 9.84 15.31
CA ARG A 169 -1.76 10.89 14.81
C ARG A 169 -3.15 10.82 15.43
N LYS A 170 -3.56 9.68 16.00
CA LYS A 170 -4.61 9.59 17.03
C LYS A 170 -4.06 10.04 18.40
N ARG A 171 -3.45 11.22 18.49
CA ARG A 171 -3.70 12.03 19.69
C ARG A 171 -5.15 12.46 19.54
N GLY A 172 -6.05 11.71 20.18
CA GLY A 172 -7.45 12.07 20.28
C GLY A 172 -7.57 13.54 20.69
N ALA A 173 -8.69 14.16 20.33
CA ALA A 173 -9.05 15.45 20.87
C ALA A 173 -8.76 15.42 22.37
N ILE A 174 -7.82 16.25 22.82
CA ILE A 174 -7.65 16.50 24.24
C ILE A 174 -9.05 16.95 24.68
N ASN A 175 -9.66 16.22 25.62
CA ASN A 175 -11.01 16.47 26.17
C ASN A 175 -11.23 17.94 26.65
N ASN A 176 -10.20 18.78 26.58
CA ASN A 176 -10.21 20.20 26.92
C ASN A 176 -11.02 21.08 25.94
N ASN A 177 -11.38 20.61 24.75
CA ASN A 177 -12.00 21.44 23.70
C ASN A 177 -13.41 21.02 23.25
N VAL A 178 -14.04 20.02 23.90
CA VAL A 178 -15.41 19.57 23.54
C VAL A 178 -16.39 20.74 23.65
N GLU A 179 -16.37 21.45 24.78
CA GLU A 179 -17.23 22.61 25.02
C GLU A 179 -17.00 23.74 24.00
N LEU A 180 -15.76 23.93 23.55
CA LEU A 180 -15.44 24.92 22.52
C LEU A 180 -15.95 24.47 21.14
N LYS A 181 -15.82 23.17 20.81
CA LYS A 181 -16.33 22.60 19.57
C LYS A 181 -17.85 22.78 19.48
N ASP A 182 -18.58 22.50 20.55
CA ASP A 182 -20.05 22.64 20.60
C ASP A 182 -20.48 24.10 20.37
N LYS A 183 -19.78 25.07 20.98
CA LYS A 183 -20.03 26.51 20.74
C LYS A 183 -19.73 26.90 19.29
N VAL A 184 -18.65 26.39 18.71
CA VAL A 184 -18.29 26.62 17.30
C VAL A 184 -19.36 26.04 16.37
N PHE A 185 -19.85 24.83 16.64
CA PHE A 185 -20.91 24.19 15.87
C PHE A 185 -22.21 24.99 15.94
N LYS A 186 -22.62 25.45 17.12
CA LYS A 186 -23.82 26.29 17.29
C LYS A 186 -23.74 27.59 16.47
N ILE A 187 -22.58 28.27 16.51
CA ILE A 187 -22.37 29.50 15.72
C ILE A 187 -22.37 29.19 14.22
N ALA A 188 -21.71 28.11 13.81
CA ALA A 188 -21.64 27.71 12.41
C ALA A 188 -23.03 27.34 11.85
N ASP A 189 -23.81 26.53 12.55
CA ASP A 189 -25.17 26.13 12.17
C ASP A 189 -26.09 27.35 11.99
N LEU A 190 -26.13 28.24 12.99
CA LEU A 190 -26.96 29.46 12.95
C LEU A 190 -26.53 30.39 11.81
N THR A 191 -25.22 30.52 11.57
CA THR A 191 -24.71 31.38 10.50
C THR A 191 -25.00 30.79 9.13
N VAL A 192 -24.83 29.48 8.94
CA VAL A 192 -25.07 28.79 7.67
C VAL A 192 -26.56 28.82 7.31
N LYS A 193 -27.46 28.68 8.28
CA LYS A 193 -28.91 28.82 8.04
C LYS A 193 -29.32 30.21 7.56
N LYS A 194 -28.60 31.26 7.97
CA LYS A 194 -28.89 32.65 7.59
C LYS A 194 -28.13 33.10 6.34
N ILE A 195 -26.89 32.64 6.19
CA ILE A 195 -25.95 33.05 5.14
C ILE A 195 -25.28 31.78 4.59
N PRO A 196 -26.02 30.96 3.81
CA PRO A 196 -25.52 29.67 3.32
C PRO A 196 -24.28 29.82 2.44
N ASN A 197 -24.19 30.93 1.71
CA ASN A 197 -23.11 31.18 0.74
C ASN A 197 -21.87 31.86 1.36
N LEU A 198 -21.75 31.96 2.68
CA LEU A 198 -20.53 32.48 3.32
C LEU A 198 -19.40 31.45 3.18
N SER A 199 -18.18 31.86 2.83
CA SER A 199 -17.08 30.89 2.75
C SER A 199 -16.65 30.32 4.12
N ASN A 200 -16.22 29.05 4.11
CA ASN A 200 -15.70 28.35 5.30
C ASN A 200 -14.56 29.13 5.99
N TYR A 201 -13.69 29.74 5.18
CA TYR A 201 -12.55 30.51 5.65
C TYR A 201 -12.96 31.75 6.42
N ARG A 202 -13.95 32.50 5.91
CA ARG A 202 -14.42 33.73 6.55
C ARG A 202 -15.21 33.44 7.82
N LEU A 203 -16.04 32.40 7.79
CA LEU A 203 -16.76 31.95 8.98
C LEU A 203 -15.78 31.49 10.07
N ALA A 204 -14.80 30.65 9.75
CA ALA A 204 -13.79 30.19 10.70
C ALA A 204 -12.97 31.34 11.29
N LYS A 205 -12.59 32.33 10.46
CA LYS A 205 -11.84 33.52 10.91
C LYS A 205 -12.67 34.42 11.83
N ALA A 206 -13.97 34.59 11.55
CA ALA A 206 -14.87 35.35 12.41
C ALA A 206 -15.08 34.66 13.76
N ILE A 207 -15.30 33.33 13.75
CA ILE A 207 -15.43 32.52 14.97
C ILE A 207 -14.14 32.56 15.81
N GLN A 208 -12.98 32.44 15.18
CA GLN A 208 -11.70 32.53 15.87
C GLN A 208 -11.53 33.89 16.57
N ARG A 209 -11.89 35.00 15.91
CA ARG A 209 -11.85 36.34 16.51
C ARG A 209 -12.84 36.48 17.66
N HIS A 210 -14.05 35.92 17.52
CA HIS A 210 -15.04 35.92 18.60
C HIS A 210 -14.51 35.25 19.88
N PHE A 211 -13.66 34.22 19.74
CA PHE A 211 -13.05 33.51 20.87
C PHE A 211 -11.62 33.96 21.22
N SER A 212 -11.03 34.96 20.54
CA SER A 212 -9.61 35.32 20.74
C SER A 212 -9.32 35.95 22.11
N GLY A 213 -10.34 36.40 22.84
CA GLY A 213 -10.22 36.90 24.22
C GLY A 213 -10.33 35.82 25.32
N ASN A 214 -10.63 34.55 24.96
CA ASN A 214 -10.84 33.49 25.94
C ASN A 214 -9.52 32.74 26.27
N LYS A 215 -9.34 32.40 27.56
CA LYS A 215 -8.17 31.62 28.05
C LYS A 215 -8.02 30.24 27.39
N LYS A 216 -9.09 29.69 26.81
CA LYS A 216 -9.08 28.45 26.02
C LYS A 216 -9.37 28.78 24.56
N THR A 217 -8.35 28.67 23.72
CA THR A 217 -8.45 28.87 22.27
C THR A 217 -7.67 27.80 21.54
N VAL A 218 -8.03 27.54 20.28
CA VAL A 218 -7.39 26.56 19.40
C VAL A 218 -6.82 27.24 18.16
N SER A 219 -6.04 26.49 17.38
CA SER A 219 -5.51 27.00 16.13
C SER A 219 -6.62 27.34 15.12
N TYR A 220 -6.36 28.30 14.23
CA TYR A 220 -7.26 28.63 13.11
C TYR A 220 -7.69 27.39 12.31
N ASN A 221 -6.73 26.49 12.03
CA ASN A 221 -6.99 25.27 11.27
C ASN A 221 -7.99 24.34 11.98
N THR A 222 -8.02 24.35 13.31
CA THR A 222 -8.99 23.61 14.11
C THR A 222 -10.40 24.20 13.95
N TYR A 223 -10.55 25.52 14.02
CA TYR A 223 -11.84 26.18 13.74
C TYR A 223 -12.32 25.91 12.31
N LEU A 224 -11.43 25.98 11.33
CA LEU A 224 -11.75 25.69 9.93
C LEU A 224 -12.21 24.24 9.72
N ALA A 225 -11.58 23.27 10.39
CA ALA A 225 -11.97 21.88 10.33
C ALA A 225 -13.39 21.67 10.91
N TRP A 226 -13.68 22.27 12.07
CA TRP A 226 -15.00 22.18 12.71
C TRP A 226 -16.12 22.83 11.90
N VAL A 227 -15.86 23.97 11.26
CA VAL A 227 -16.83 24.60 10.36
C VAL A 227 -17.16 23.71 9.16
N LYS A 228 -16.15 23.07 8.57
CA LYS A 228 -16.35 22.11 7.46
C LYS A 228 -17.12 20.88 7.91
N GLU A 229 -16.79 20.34 9.08
CA GLU A 229 -17.47 19.20 9.70
C GLU A 229 -18.97 19.51 9.92
N CYS A 230 -19.28 20.64 10.55
CA CYS A 230 -20.66 21.09 10.81
C CYS A 230 -21.46 21.24 9.50
N ARG A 231 -20.90 21.89 8.47
CA ARG A 231 -21.60 22.03 7.17
C ARG A 231 -21.86 20.72 6.46
N LYS A 232 -20.92 19.78 6.57
CA LYS A 232 -21.09 18.43 6.04
C LYS A 232 -22.23 17.69 6.74
N GLU A 233 -22.32 17.78 8.07
CA GLU A 233 -23.44 17.21 8.83
C GLU A 233 -24.79 17.84 8.48
N MET A 234 -24.80 19.12 8.13
CA MET A 234 -25.99 19.84 7.66
C MET A 234 -26.38 19.54 6.19
N GLY A 235 -25.53 18.85 5.43
CA GLY A 235 -25.71 18.69 3.98
C GLY A 235 -25.59 20.01 3.20
N ALA A 236 -24.95 21.03 3.78
CA ALA A 236 -24.77 22.36 3.22
C ALA A 236 -23.30 22.60 2.86
N GLU A 237 -22.69 21.63 2.17
CA GLU A 237 -21.31 21.73 1.71
C GLU A 237 -21.15 22.91 0.74
N TYR A 238 -20.05 23.64 0.90
CA TYR A 238 -19.84 24.88 0.19
C TYR A 238 -18.99 24.65 -1.07
N GLU A 239 -19.63 24.77 -2.22
CA GLU A 239 -19.03 24.62 -3.55
C GLU A 239 -18.46 25.97 -4.05
N SER A 240 -17.23 26.25 -3.62
CA SER A 240 -16.26 27.20 -4.17
C SER A 240 -16.56 28.71 -4.37
N ASP A 241 -17.79 29.19 -4.59
CA ASP A 241 -18.02 30.61 -4.94
C ASP A 241 -18.60 31.45 -3.79
N ASP A 242 -17.78 32.38 -3.24
CA ASP A 242 -18.18 33.26 -2.14
C ASP A 242 -19.03 34.39 -2.69
N THR A 243 -20.31 34.09 -2.92
CA THR A 243 -21.26 35.05 -3.44
C THR A 243 -21.69 36.08 -2.39
N TYR A 244 -21.33 35.89 -1.11
CA TYR A 244 -21.59 36.84 -0.04
C TYR A 244 -20.53 37.94 0.03
N LYS A 245 -20.63 38.97 -0.80
CA LYS A 245 -19.60 40.02 -0.94
C LYS A 245 -19.54 41.08 0.19
N LYS A 246 -20.47 41.05 1.16
CA LYS A 246 -20.50 42.03 2.27
C LYS A 246 -19.51 41.67 3.37
N SER A 247 -19.04 42.65 4.16
CA SER A 247 -18.24 42.38 5.36
C SER A 247 -19.01 41.48 6.34
N PHE A 248 -18.30 40.58 7.01
CA PHE A 248 -18.88 39.66 8.00
C PHE A 248 -18.07 39.70 9.29
N SER A 249 -18.75 39.97 10.39
CA SER A 249 -18.22 39.91 11.76
C SER A 249 -19.29 39.28 12.67
N LEU A 250 -18.83 38.61 13.73
CA LEU A 250 -19.69 38.17 14.82
C LEU A 250 -19.81 39.26 15.92
N GLU A 251 -19.07 40.36 15.79
CA GLU A 251 -19.17 41.54 16.65
C GLU A 251 -20.42 42.33 16.28
N GLY A 252 -21.30 42.56 17.26
CA GLY A 252 -22.53 43.36 17.09
C GLY A 252 -23.76 42.60 16.59
N THR A 253 -23.68 41.28 16.36
CA THR A 253 -24.86 40.46 16.08
C THR A 253 -25.54 40.05 17.38
N GLU A 254 -26.80 40.46 17.58
CA GLU A 254 -27.73 40.03 18.67
C GLU A 254 -27.98 38.50 18.73
N PHE A 255 -27.25 37.69 17.96
CA PHE A 255 -27.48 36.26 17.81
C PHE A 255 -26.97 35.39 18.97
N PHE A 256 -26.18 35.96 19.90
CA PHE A 256 -25.38 35.16 20.83
C PHE A 256 -25.30 35.71 22.27
N SER A 257 -26.23 36.60 22.67
CA SER A 257 -26.52 36.88 24.09
C SER A 257 -27.35 35.75 24.71
#